data_AF-A0A7Y3CCM9-F1
#
_entry.id   AF-A0A7Y3CCM9-F1
#
_cell.length_a   1.000
_cell.length_b   1.000
_cell.length_c   1.000
_cell.angle_alpha   90.00
_cell.angle_beta   90.00
_cell.angle_gamma   90.00
#
_symmetry.space_group_name_H-M   'P 1'
#
loop_
_entity.id
_entity.type
_entity.pdbx_description
1 polymer ?
#
loop_
_entity_poly.entity_id
_entity_poly.type
_entity_poly.pdbx_seq_one_letter_code
_entity_poly.pdbx_strand_id
1 'polypeptide(L)'
;MQKKHFLYLLLAVFINCKTTQVSKKQEVSKGDFTIAFGSCNRHDVNNILWDDVLKVDPDIWIWGGDIIYADTDDPGKIAEMYEEQRSVPGYAQVLSEIEVIGTWDDHDYGLNDGGNEFEAKGESQQVFLDFMDVPKTDPRRQREGVYASHDYQTPKGEVKVLVLDTRFFRSALTPSSTKGNRYMPGIYGEGTVLGDEQWTWLEKELNSSKADFNIIVSSIQFLSDQHGFETWGNFPHEVDRLKKTISESGARGVIILSGDRHISEFSGTEVEGLNYPLIDFTSSGLTHVYSSFSGEPNPGRIGEVVAIKSFGLLRIHFNSRKVEMEMIGDDGKVLNQLSQEY
;
A
#
# COMPACT_ATOMS: atom_id res chain seq x y z
N MET A 1 -33.41 41.06 74.56
CA MET A 1 -34.17 40.98 73.29
C MET A 1 -33.20 41.10 72.12
N GLN A 2 -32.71 39.96 71.61
CA GLN A 2 -31.78 39.91 70.49
C GLN A 2 -32.55 39.83 69.17
N LYS A 3 -32.26 40.75 68.24
CA LYS A 3 -32.85 40.80 66.89
C LYS A 3 -32.18 39.76 66.01
N LYS A 4 -32.96 38.84 65.43
CA LYS A 4 -32.51 37.89 64.41
C LYS A 4 -32.52 38.58 63.04
N HIS A 5 -31.37 38.61 62.36
CA HIS A 5 -31.27 39.01 60.97
C HIS A 5 -31.64 37.83 60.06
N PHE A 6 -32.63 38.02 59.19
CA PHE A 6 -33.00 37.06 58.15
C PHE A 6 -32.15 37.37 56.90
N LEU A 7 -31.30 36.42 56.52
CA LEU A 7 -30.50 36.49 55.29
C LEU A 7 -31.32 35.87 54.15
N TYR A 8 -31.73 36.67 53.17
CA TYR A 8 -32.38 36.19 51.96
C TYR A 8 -31.30 35.64 51.00
N LEU A 9 -31.32 34.33 50.76
CA LEU A 9 -30.48 33.66 49.77
C LEU A 9 -31.17 33.78 48.40
N LEU A 10 -30.62 34.62 47.52
CA LEU A 10 -31.04 34.71 46.11
C LEU A 10 -30.50 33.48 45.36
N LEU A 11 -31.40 32.59 44.94
CA LEU A 11 -31.07 31.43 44.11
C LEU A 11 -30.93 31.91 42.65
N ALA A 12 -29.71 32.08 42.17
CA ALA A 12 -29.43 32.35 40.75
C ALA A 12 -29.56 31.04 39.95
N VAL A 13 -30.60 30.92 39.13
CA VAL A 13 -30.77 29.82 38.19
C VAL A 13 -29.92 30.11 36.95
N PHE A 14 -28.76 29.47 36.83
CA PHE A 14 -27.97 29.47 35.60
C PHE A 14 -28.62 28.54 34.58
N ILE A 15 -29.32 29.12 33.60
CA ILE A 15 -29.81 28.40 32.42
C ILE A 15 -28.60 28.12 31.54
N ASN A 16 -28.07 26.89 31.63
CA ASN A 16 -26.97 26.42 30.81
C ASN A 16 -27.53 26.03 29.42
N CYS A 17 -27.55 26.98 28.49
CA CYS A 17 -27.80 26.70 27.07
C CYS A 17 -26.67 25.81 26.55
N LYS A 18 -26.88 24.49 26.55
CA LYS A 18 -26.05 23.57 25.75
C LYS A 18 -26.38 23.83 24.29
N THR A 19 -25.62 24.72 23.66
CA THR A 19 -25.52 24.77 22.21
C THR A 19 -24.95 23.43 21.76
N THR A 20 -25.81 22.55 21.27
CA THR A 20 -25.40 21.37 20.52
C THR A 20 -24.60 21.84 19.32
N GLN A 21 -23.27 21.76 19.41
CA GLN A 21 -22.42 21.80 18.24
C GLN A 21 -22.81 20.60 17.39
N VAL A 22 -23.63 20.85 16.39
CA VAL A 22 -23.77 19.95 15.25
C VAL A 22 -22.39 19.94 14.61
N SER A 23 -21.61 18.90 14.90
CA SER A 23 -20.46 18.52 14.11
C SER A 23 -20.97 18.44 12.67
N LYS A 24 -20.61 19.41 11.83
CA LYS A 24 -20.79 19.26 10.39
C LYS A 24 -19.96 18.04 10.04
N LYS A 25 -20.64 16.95 9.70
CA LYS A 25 -20.04 15.81 9.01
C LYS A 25 -19.31 16.43 7.82
N GLN A 26 -17.98 16.48 7.89
CA GLN A 26 -17.16 17.00 6.82
C GLN A 26 -17.47 16.08 5.63
N GLU A 27 -18.15 16.60 4.61
CA GLU A 27 -18.31 15.86 3.37
C GLU A 27 -16.90 15.61 2.86
N VAL A 28 -16.44 14.37 2.97
CA VAL A 28 -15.19 13.92 2.35
C VAL A 28 -15.40 14.15 0.86
N SER A 29 -14.61 15.05 0.29
CA SER A 29 -14.68 15.37 -1.13
C SER A 29 -14.44 14.08 -1.91
N LYS A 30 -15.38 13.65 -2.76
CA LYS A 30 -15.08 12.58 -3.73
C LYS A 30 -13.88 13.03 -4.57
N GLY A 31 -12.87 12.16 -4.68
CA GLY A 31 -11.71 12.40 -5.53
C GLY A 31 -12.10 12.50 -7.00
N ASP A 32 -11.25 13.11 -7.83
CA ASP A 32 -11.39 13.06 -9.28
C ASP A 32 -11.00 11.69 -9.85
N PHE A 33 -10.11 10.98 -9.14
CA PHE A 33 -9.77 9.57 -9.34
C PHE A 33 -9.48 8.96 -7.96
N THR A 34 -10.02 7.78 -7.66
CA THR A 34 -9.93 7.11 -6.36
C THR A 34 -9.30 5.74 -6.50
N ILE A 35 -8.25 5.48 -5.74
CA ILE A 35 -7.54 4.19 -5.70
C ILE A 35 -7.74 3.59 -4.32
N ALA A 36 -8.24 2.35 -4.24
CA ALA A 36 -8.16 1.54 -3.03
C ALA A 36 -7.05 0.49 -3.21
N PHE A 37 -6.31 0.19 -2.15
CA PHE A 37 -5.26 -0.83 -2.20
C PHE A 37 -5.04 -1.52 -0.85
N GLY A 38 -4.44 -2.70 -0.89
CA GLY A 38 -4.02 -3.39 0.33
C GLY A 38 -3.26 -4.68 0.03
N SER A 39 -2.70 -5.25 1.10
CA SER A 39 -1.94 -6.50 1.09
C SER A 39 -2.23 -7.34 2.35
N CYS A 40 -1.68 -8.55 2.38
CA CYS A 40 -1.74 -9.48 3.52
C CYS A 40 -3.17 -9.94 3.82
N ASN A 41 -3.73 -10.59 2.80
CA ASN A 41 -5.01 -11.25 2.77
C ASN A 41 -4.85 -12.78 2.79
N ARG A 42 -5.32 -13.40 3.86
CA ARG A 42 -5.48 -14.85 3.93
C ARG A 42 -6.79 -15.25 3.28
N HIS A 43 -6.72 -15.97 2.16
CA HIS A 43 -7.89 -16.50 1.44
C HIS A 43 -8.79 -17.38 2.33
N ASP A 44 -8.22 -18.05 3.33
CA ASP A 44 -8.90 -18.94 4.27
C ASP A 44 -9.48 -18.22 5.50
N VAL A 45 -9.36 -16.89 5.58
CA VAL A 45 -9.87 -16.05 6.67
C VAL A 45 -10.89 -15.06 6.12
N ASN A 46 -12.03 -14.92 6.80
CA ASN A 46 -13.02 -13.91 6.43
C ASN A 46 -12.42 -12.50 6.48
N ASN A 47 -12.30 -11.87 5.32
CA ASN A 47 -11.95 -10.46 5.18
C ASN A 47 -13.21 -9.61 5.35
N ILE A 48 -13.24 -8.83 6.42
CA ILE A 48 -14.39 -8.01 6.83
C ILE A 48 -14.46 -6.67 6.11
N LEU A 49 -13.49 -6.34 5.25
CA LEU A 49 -13.34 -5.00 4.68
C LEU A 49 -13.92 -4.87 3.27
N TRP A 50 -14.36 -5.97 2.64
CA TRP A 50 -14.78 -5.93 1.23
C TRP A 50 -16.00 -5.05 0.98
N ASP A 51 -16.96 -5.02 1.90
CA ASP A 51 -18.11 -4.13 1.82
C ASP A 51 -17.71 -2.65 2.00
N ASP A 52 -16.73 -2.36 2.85
CA ASP A 52 -16.15 -1.03 2.97
C ASP A 52 -15.38 -0.60 1.71
N VAL A 53 -14.62 -1.51 1.08
CA VAL A 53 -13.96 -1.27 -0.21
C VAL A 53 -14.99 -0.91 -1.28
N LEU A 54 -16.09 -1.66 -1.39
CA LEU A 54 -17.17 -1.36 -2.33
C LEU A 54 -17.83 0.00 -2.02
N LYS A 55 -18.02 0.32 -0.74
CA LYS A 55 -18.70 1.53 -0.28
C LYS A 55 -17.91 2.82 -0.52
N VAL A 56 -16.57 2.74 -0.54
CA VAL A 56 -15.75 3.92 -0.89
C VAL A 56 -15.72 4.21 -2.39
N ASP A 57 -16.31 3.31 -3.21
CA ASP A 57 -16.53 3.46 -4.66
C ASP A 57 -15.25 3.88 -5.41
N PRO A 58 -14.17 3.06 -5.34
CA PRO A 58 -12.91 3.37 -5.98
C PRO A 58 -13.00 3.12 -7.49
N ASP A 59 -12.21 3.86 -8.28
CA ASP A 59 -12.08 3.61 -9.71
C ASP A 59 -11.30 2.31 -9.97
N ILE A 60 -10.32 2.00 -9.11
CA ILE A 60 -9.53 0.75 -9.17
C ILE A 60 -9.21 0.21 -7.78
N TRP A 61 -9.04 -1.11 -7.70
CA TRP A 61 -8.44 -1.82 -6.58
C TRP A 61 -7.04 -2.32 -6.96
N ILE A 62 -6.05 -2.08 -6.10
CA ILE A 62 -4.67 -2.54 -6.28
C ILE A 62 -4.31 -3.56 -5.20
N TRP A 63 -3.96 -4.77 -5.62
CA TRP A 63 -3.25 -5.71 -4.75
C TRP A 63 -1.78 -5.30 -4.60
N GLY A 64 -1.36 -5.09 -3.35
CA GLY A 64 0.03 -4.87 -2.97
C GLY A 64 0.79 -6.16 -2.66
N GLY A 65 0.24 -7.34 -2.97
CA GLY A 65 0.80 -8.64 -2.64
C GLY A 65 0.20 -9.30 -1.39
N ASP A 66 0.66 -10.51 -1.09
CA ASP A 66 0.05 -11.46 -0.15
C ASP A 66 -1.46 -11.57 -0.33
N ILE A 67 -1.88 -11.87 -1.56
CA ILE A 67 -3.29 -12.08 -1.91
C ILE A 67 -3.77 -13.43 -1.35
N ILE A 68 -2.87 -14.40 -1.33
CA ILE A 68 -3.02 -15.73 -0.74
C ILE A 68 -1.76 -16.10 0.07
N TYR A 69 -1.91 -17.02 1.02
CA TYR A 69 -0.80 -17.55 1.82
C TYR A 69 -0.44 -18.97 1.38
N ALA A 70 0.32 -19.12 0.28
CA ALA A 70 0.51 -20.41 -0.37
C ALA A 70 1.71 -21.21 0.16
N ASP A 71 2.87 -20.58 0.29
CA ASP A 71 4.10 -21.18 0.86
C ASP A 71 4.41 -22.59 0.32
N THR A 72 4.28 -22.77 -0.99
CA THR A 72 4.48 -24.04 -1.67
C THR A 72 5.07 -23.83 -3.07
N ASP A 73 5.83 -24.82 -3.54
CA ASP A 73 6.37 -24.92 -4.91
C ASP A 73 5.42 -25.67 -5.87
N ASP A 74 4.18 -25.94 -5.45
CA ASP A 74 3.18 -26.67 -6.23
C ASP A 74 2.21 -25.67 -6.89
N PRO A 75 2.35 -25.39 -8.20
CA PRO A 75 1.49 -24.43 -8.89
C PRO A 75 0.02 -24.83 -8.89
N GLY A 76 -0.30 -26.12 -8.74
CA GLY A 76 -1.68 -26.59 -8.63
C GLY A 76 -2.35 -26.11 -7.34
N LYS A 77 -1.62 -26.13 -6.22
CA LYS A 77 -2.11 -25.64 -4.93
C LYS A 77 -2.22 -24.12 -4.90
N ILE A 78 -1.24 -23.42 -5.48
CA ILE A 78 -1.30 -21.96 -5.62
C ILE A 78 -2.56 -21.58 -6.42
N ALA A 79 -2.84 -22.29 -7.52
CA ALA A 79 -4.04 -22.05 -8.32
C ALA A 79 -5.34 -22.33 -7.56
N GLU A 80 -5.39 -23.40 -6.75
CA GLU A 80 -6.55 -23.72 -5.90
C GLU A 80 -6.82 -22.60 -4.89
N MET A 81 -5.78 -22.11 -4.20
CA MET A 81 -5.92 -21.01 -3.23
C MET A 81 -6.34 -19.69 -3.88
N TYR A 82 -5.87 -19.40 -5.10
CA TYR A 82 -6.37 -18.26 -5.85
C TYR A 82 -7.86 -18.39 -6.21
N GLU A 83 -8.31 -19.59 -6.58
CA GLU A 83 -9.74 -19.84 -6.84
C GLU A 83 -10.58 -19.71 -5.56
N GLU A 84 -10.05 -20.14 -4.41
CA GLU A 84 -10.67 -19.91 -3.11
C GLU A 84 -10.84 -18.41 -2.84
N GLN A 85 -9.80 -17.61 -3.10
CA GLN A 85 -9.89 -16.15 -2.98
C GLN A 85 -10.94 -15.56 -3.94
N ARG A 86 -10.94 -15.95 -5.22
CA ARG A 86 -11.97 -15.50 -6.21
C ARG A 86 -13.39 -15.88 -5.78
N SER A 87 -13.53 -16.99 -5.06
CA SER A 87 -14.81 -17.49 -4.55
C SER A 87 -15.32 -16.78 -3.30
N VAL A 88 -14.51 -15.94 -2.64
CA VAL A 88 -14.96 -15.13 -1.50
C VAL A 88 -16.03 -14.15 -1.97
N PRO A 89 -17.28 -14.19 -1.43
CA PRO A 89 -18.39 -13.40 -1.97
C PRO A 89 -18.12 -11.90 -2.07
N GLY A 90 -17.48 -11.30 -1.06
CA GLY A 90 -17.13 -9.89 -1.07
C GLY A 90 -16.10 -9.54 -2.16
N TYR A 91 -15.08 -10.38 -2.34
CA TYR A 91 -14.08 -10.16 -3.38
C TYR A 91 -14.62 -10.46 -4.79
N ALA A 92 -15.47 -11.47 -4.94
CA ALA A 92 -16.18 -11.75 -6.19
C ALA A 92 -17.04 -10.55 -6.62
N GLN A 93 -17.65 -9.84 -5.67
CA GLN A 93 -18.38 -8.60 -5.95
C GLN A 93 -17.42 -7.48 -6.39
N VAL A 94 -16.28 -7.29 -5.70
CA VAL A 94 -15.23 -6.35 -6.12
C VAL A 94 -14.82 -6.61 -7.57
N LEU A 95 -14.51 -7.86 -7.94
CA LEU A 95 -14.15 -8.26 -9.30
C LEU A 95 -15.23 -7.94 -10.34
N SER A 96 -16.50 -7.87 -9.94
CA SER A 96 -17.62 -7.58 -10.85
C SER A 96 -17.90 -6.09 -11.04
N GLU A 97 -17.39 -5.24 -10.15
CA GLU A 97 -17.71 -3.80 -10.08
C GLU A 97 -16.49 -2.89 -10.28
N ILE A 98 -15.30 -3.35 -9.89
CA ILE A 98 -14.07 -2.56 -9.81
C ILE A 98 -12.97 -3.25 -10.61
N GLU A 99 -12.21 -2.48 -11.40
CA GLU A 99 -11.01 -3.02 -12.05
C GLU A 99 -9.95 -3.37 -11.00
N VAL A 100 -9.45 -4.61 -11.06
CA VAL A 100 -8.42 -5.12 -10.15
C VAL A 100 -7.10 -5.26 -10.89
N ILE A 101 -6.08 -4.58 -10.37
CA ILE A 101 -4.69 -4.71 -10.80
C ILE A 101 -3.81 -5.03 -9.58
N GLY A 102 -2.50 -5.21 -9.76
CA GLY A 102 -1.57 -5.36 -8.65
C GLY A 102 -0.48 -6.38 -8.90
N THR A 103 0.24 -6.68 -7.83
CA THR A 103 1.38 -7.61 -7.80
C THR A 103 1.18 -8.66 -6.72
N TRP A 104 2.08 -9.65 -6.70
CA TRP A 104 2.19 -10.65 -5.64
C TRP A 104 3.15 -10.20 -4.52
N ASP A 105 3.22 -10.96 -3.44
CA ASP A 105 4.37 -10.96 -2.53
C ASP A 105 4.93 -12.37 -2.30
N ASP A 106 5.77 -12.61 -1.29
CA ASP A 106 6.44 -13.89 -1.07
C ASP A 106 5.50 -15.08 -0.90
N HIS A 107 4.37 -14.87 -0.20
CA HIS A 107 3.45 -15.96 0.06
C HIS A 107 2.66 -16.40 -1.17
N ASP A 108 2.33 -15.48 -2.07
CA ASP A 108 1.81 -15.74 -3.43
C ASP A 108 2.88 -16.38 -4.32
N TYR A 109 4.11 -15.86 -4.22
CA TYR A 109 5.27 -16.29 -4.98
C TYR A 109 5.67 -17.73 -4.65
N GLY A 110 5.30 -18.23 -3.46
CA GLY A 110 5.41 -19.63 -3.06
C GLY A 110 6.51 -19.94 -2.06
N LEU A 111 7.28 -18.94 -1.63
CA LEU A 111 8.35 -19.11 -0.65
C LEU A 111 8.50 -17.84 0.18
N ASN A 112 8.23 -17.93 1.48
CA ASN A 112 8.41 -16.82 2.41
C ASN A 112 9.82 -16.21 2.32
N ASP A 113 9.89 -14.89 2.13
CA ASP A 113 11.09 -14.10 1.82
C ASP A 113 11.93 -14.63 0.64
N GLY A 114 11.33 -15.39 -0.27
CA GLY A 114 11.99 -15.95 -1.44
C GLY A 114 12.26 -14.91 -2.52
N GLY A 115 13.46 -14.96 -3.10
CA GLY A 115 13.85 -14.15 -4.24
C GLY A 115 14.08 -14.98 -5.50
N ASN A 116 15.11 -14.62 -6.26
CA ASN A 116 15.46 -15.24 -7.53
C ASN A 116 15.92 -16.70 -7.40
N GLU A 117 16.28 -17.14 -6.20
CA GLU A 117 16.68 -18.50 -5.87
C GLU A 117 15.52 -19.50 -5.84
N PHE A 118 14.27 -19.03 -5.81
CA PHE A 118 13.10 -19.91 -5.82
C PHE A 118 12.91 -20.57 -7.19
N GLU A 119 13.01 -21.90 -7.24
CA GLU A 119 13.02 -22.65 -8.51
C GLU A 119 11.66 -22.59 -9.24
N ALA A 120 10.53 -22.63 -8.51
CA ALA A 120 9.18 -22.68 -9.08
C ALA A 120 8.58 -21.29 -9.41
N LYS A 121 9.40 -20.23 -9.43
CA LYS A 121 8.94 -18.85 -9.66
C LYS A 121 8.30 -18.65 -11.04
N GLY A 122 8.78 -19.39 -12.06
CA GLY A 122 8.25 -19.31 -13.42
C GLY A 122 6.84 -19.89 -13.53
N GLU A 123 6.60 -21.04 -12.89
CA GLU A 123 5.27 -21.64 -12.80
C GLU A 123 4.32 -20.78 -11.96
N SER A 124 4.80 -20.28 -10.82
CA SER A 124 4.04 -19.36 -9.96
C SER A 124 3.61 -18.11 -10.72
N GLN A 125 4.49 -17.55 -11.57
CA GLN A 125 4.16 -16.44 -12.49
C GLN A 125 2.95 -16.74 -13.36
N GLN A 126 2.89 -17.93 -13.97
CA GLN A 126 1.78 -18.25 -14.86
C GLN A 126 0.46 -18.39 -14.10
N VAL A 127 0.51 -18.93 -12.88
CA VAL A 127 -0.65 -19.08 -12.01
C VAL A 127 -1.16 -17.71 -11.53
N PHE A 128 -0.27 -16.82 -11.06
CA PHE A 128 -0.64 -15.46 -10.68
C PHE A 128 -1.24 -14.67 -11.85
N LEU A 129 -0.62 -14.75 -13.02
CA LEU A 129 -1.14 -14.07 -14.21
C LEU A 129 -2.50 -14.65 -14.65
N ASP A 130 -2.77 -15.95 -14.40
CA ASP A 130 -4.10 -16.55 -14.61
C ASP A 130 -5.13 -16.01 -13.61
N PHE A 131 -4.77 -15.85 -12.33
CA PHE A 131 -5.62 -15.22 -11.32
C PHE A 131 -5.96 -13.76 -11.68
N MET A 132 -4.98 -13.00 -12.17
CA MET A 132 -5.16 -11.60 -12.61
C MET A 132 -5.83 -11.47 -13.99
N ASP A 133 -6.37 -12.55 -14.56
CA ASP A 133 -7.01 -12.62 -15.88
C ASP A 133 -6.15 -12.03 -17.03
N VAL A 134 -4.82 -12.11 -16.91
CA VAL A 134 -3.89 -11.56 -17.91
C VAL A 134 -3.98 -12.38 -19.20
N PRO A 135 -4.26 -11.76 -20.37
CA PRO A 135 -4.43 -12.48 -21.62
C PRO A 135 -3.23 -13.37 -21.98
N LYS A 136 -3.48 -14.53 -22.59
CA LYS A 136 -2.41 -15.44 -23.01
C LYS A 136 -1.44 -14.83 -24.05
N THR A 137 -1.83 -13.74 -24.70
CA THR A 137 -1.00 -12.97 -25.65
C THR A 137 -0.25 -11.81 -25.02
N ASP A 138 -0.48 -11.51 -23.74
CA ASP A 138 0.19 -10.41 -23.04
C ASP A 138 1.71 -10.69 -22.92
N PRO A 139 2.59 -9.70 -23.17
CA PRO A 139 4.03 -9.88 -23.04
C PRO A 139 4.49 -10.43 -21.69
N ARG A 140 3.75 -10.17 -20.59
CA ARG A 140 4.02 -10.74 -19.25
C ARG A 140 4.00 -12.26 -19.23
N ARG A 141 3.37 -12.91 -20.19
CA ARG A 141 3.38 -14.38 -20.32
C ARG A 141 4.69 -14.94 -20.88
N GLN A 142 5.53 -14.07 -21.45
CA GLN A 142 6.76 -14.47 -22.17
C GLN A 142 8.03 -13.79 -21.62
N ARG A 143 7.89 -12.85 -20.69
CA ARG A 143 9.01 -12.26 -19.96
C ARG A 143 9.05 -12.75 -18.52
N GLU A 144 10.19 -12.55 -17.88
CA GLU A 144 10.36 -12.77 -16.45
C GLU A 144 9.69 -11.64 -15.64
N GLY A 145 9.03 -12.01 -14.54
CA GLY A 145 8.34 -11.09 -13.62
C GLY A 145 6.93 -10.64 -14.05
N VAL A 146 6.13 -10.24 -13.07
CA VAL A 146 4.71 -9.88 -13.25
C VAL A 146 4.44 -8.37 -13.39
N TYR A 147 5.50 -7.55 -13.29
CA TYR A 147 5.42 -6.10 -13.34
C TYR A 147 4.64 -5.58 -14.55
N ALA A 148 3.99 -4.42 -14.43
CA ALA A 148 3.08 -3.89 -15.43
C ALA A 148 2.89 -2.37 -15.31
N SER A 149 2.44 -1.72 -16.38
CA SER A 149 1.98 -0.33 -16.35
C SER A 149 0.52 -0.24 -16.77
N HIS A 150 -0.22 0.66 -16.13
CA HIS A 150 -1.63 0.94 -16.40
C HIS A 150 -1.82 2.46 -16.48
N ASP A 151 -2.37 2.94 -17.58
CA ASP A 151 -2.61 4.37 -17.83
C ASP A 151 -4.12 4.66 -17.75
N TYR A 152 -4.51 5.57 -16.87
CA TYR A 152 -5.91 5.97 -16.65
C TYR A 152 -6.10 7.42 -17.05
N GLN A 153 -6.84 7.64 -18.12
CA GLN A 153 -7.16 8.97 -18.64
C GLN A 153 -8.56 9.39 -18.21
N THR A 154 -8.65 10.53 -17.55
CA THR A 154 -9.93 11.18 -17.19
C THR A 154 -10.05 12.53 -17.91
N PRO A 155 -11.26 13.13 -17.98
CA PRO A 155 -11.40 14.49 -18.49
C PRO A 155 -10.62 15.56 -17.69
N LYS A 156 -10.18 15.26 -16.47
CA LYS A 156 -9.50 16.21 -15.56
C LYS A 156 -7.98 16.03 -15.52
N GLY A 157 -7.47 14.86 -15.91
CA GLY A 157 -6.05 14.53 -15.87
C GLY A 157 -5.79 13.03 -16.04
N GLU A 158 -4.52 12.66 -15.96
CA GLU A 158 -4.04 11.30 -16.19
C GLU A 158 -3.29 10.74 -14.97
N VAL A 159 -3.57 9.48 -14.63
CA VAL A 159 -2.86 8.72 -13.59
C VAL A 159 -2.17 7.54 -14.26
N LYS A 160 -0.88 7.37 -13.98
CA LYS A 160 -0.14 6.17 -14.38
C LYS A 160 0.16 5.34 -13.14
N VAL A 161 -0.19 4.05 -13.19
CA VAL A 161 0.17 3.09 -12.14
C VAL A 161 1.26 2.17 -12.68
N LEU A 162 2.38 2.10 -11.97
CA LEU A 162 3.55 1.29 -12.26
C LEU A 162 3.65 0.20 -11.20
N VAL A 163 3.19 -0.99 -11.55
CA VAL A 163 3.19 -2.15 -10.69
C VAL A 163 4.55 -2.84 -10.78
N LEU A 164 5.29 -2.88 -9.68
CA LEU A 164 6.57 -3.56 -9.59
C LEU A 164 6.38 -5.03 -9.20
N ASP A 165 7.48 -5.76 -9.28
CA ASP A 165 7.65 -7.15 -8.87
C ASP A 165 8.95 -7.17 -8.09
N THR A 166 8.85 -7.28 -6.78
CA THR A 166 9.99 -7.19 -5.86
C THR A 166 10.45 -8.58 -5.41
N ARG A 167 10.09 -9.64 -6.16
CA ARG A 167 10.41 -11.04 -5.87
C ARG A 167 11.23 -11.68 -6.98
N PHE A 168 10.73 -11.67 -8.22
CA PHE A 168 11.23 -12.55 -9.30
C PHE A 168 12.74 -12.45 -9.55
N PHE A 169 13.26 -11.22 -9.50
CA PHE A 169 14.67 -10.90 -9.74
C PHE A 169 15.47 -10.66 -8.47
N ARG A 170 14.79 -10.49 -7.32
CA ARG A 170 15.42 -10.04 -6.08
C ARG A 170 16.50 -11.01 -5.65
N SER A 171 17.68 -10.50 -5.35
CA SER A 171 18.76 -11.34 -4.80
C SER A 171 18.41 -11.84 -3.40
N ALA A 172 18.98 -12.96 -2.97
CA ALA A 172 18.77 -13.48 -1.62
C ALA A 172 19.09 -12.42 -0.54
N LEU A 173 18.28 -12.40 0.53
CA LEU A 173 18.44 -11.45 1.64
C LEU A 173 19.66 -11.79 2.50
N THR A 174 20.26 -10.77 3.11
CA THR A 174 21.40 -10.94 4.02
C THR A 174 20.92 -11.21 5.45
N PRO A 175 21.19 -12.39 6.05
CA PRO A 175 20.74 -12.72 7.40
C PRO A 175 21.36 -11.80 8.46
N SER A 176 20.57 -11.45 9.47
CA SER A 176 21.06 -10.67 10.61
C SER A 176 21.61 -11.54 11.75
N SER A 177 22.66 -11.07 12.40
CA SER A 177 23.11 -11.61 13.71
C SER A 177 22.51 -10.83 14.89
N THR A 178 21.81 -9.73 14.65
CA THR A 178 21.18 -8.91 15.67
C THR A 178 19.89 -9.56 16.16
N LYS A 179 19.79 -9.80 17.47
CA LYS A 179 18.60 -10.40 18.07
C LYS A 179 17.35 -9.56 17.77
N GLY A 180 16.33 -10.21 17.20
CA GLY A 180 15.06 -9.59 16.83
C GLY A 180 14.97 -9.19 15.36
N ASN A 181 16.10 -9.13 14.64
CA ASN A 181 16.12 -8.86 13.21
C ASN A 181 16.33 -10.17 12.46
N ARG A 182 15.56 -10.40 11.39
CA ARG A 182 15.77 -11.50 10.45
C ARG A 182 16.85 -11.14 9.43
N TYR A 183 16.85 -9.88 8.97
CA TYR A 183 17.76 -9.39 7.94
C TYR A 183 18.47 -8.10 8.33
N MET A 184 19.57 -7.83 7.64
CA MET A 184 20.32 -6.57 7.70
C MET A 184 20.60 -6.08 6.27
N PRO A 185 20.98 -4.80 6.08
CA PRO A 185 21.46 -4.32 4.79
C PRO A 185 22.63 -5.16 4.28
N GLY A 186 22.58 -5.52 2.99
CA GLY A 186 23.69 -6.15 2.29
C GLY A 186 24.84 -5.17 2.03
N ILE A 187 25.84 -5.65 1.29
CA ILE A 187 26.94 -4.80 0.84
C ILE A 187 26.40 -3.81 -0.21
N TYR A 188 26.68 -2.52 -0.03
CA TYR A 188 26.23 -1.49 -0.97
C TYR A 188 26.76 -1.76 -2.38
N GLY A 189 25.86 -1.79 -3.37
CA GLY A 189 26.20 -2.07 -4.77
C GLY A 189 26.15 -3.55 -5.14
N GLU A 190 25.82 -4.45 -4.21
CA GLU A 190 25.68 -5.88 -4.47
C GLU A 190 24.23 -6.35 -4.38
N GLY A 191 23.84 -7.23 -5.31
CA GLY A 191 22.47 -7.70 -5.42
C GLY A 191 21.54 -6.68 -6.07
N THR A 192 20.26 -7.05 -6.20
CA THR A 192 19.23 -6.23 -6.83
C THR A 192 17.85 -6.58 -6.26
N VAL A 193 16.90 -5.66 -6.37
CA VAL A 193 15.47 -5.91 -6.12
C VAL A 193 14.76 -6.21 -7.43
N LEU A 194 14.89 -5.31 -8.41
CA LEU A 194 14.14 -5.40 -9.67
C LEU A 194 14.89 -6.15 -10.78
N GLY A 195 16.22 -6.26 -10.71
CA GLY A 195 17.02 -6.77 -11.83
C GLY A 195 17.06 -5.82 -13.04
N ASP A 196 17.98 -6.08 -13.96
CA ASP A 196 18.29 -5.14 -15.05
C ASP A 196 17.12 -4.91 -16.02
N GLU A 197 16.34 -5.96 -16.31
CA GLU A 197 15.23 -5.88 -17.27
C GLU A 197 14.11 -4.98 -16.75
N GLN A 198 13.69 -5.19 -15.51
CA GLN A 198 12.63 -4.39 -14.90
C GLN A 198 13.11 -2.98 -14.57
N TRP A 199 14.37 -2.79 -14.17
CA TRP A 199 14.94 -1.44 -14.01
C TRP A 199 14.90 -0.66 -15.32
N THR A 200 15.33 -1.28 -16.42
CA THR A 200 15.30 -0.65 -17.74
C THR A 200 13.87 -0.29 -18.15
N TRP A 201 12.91 -1.17 -17.86
CA TRP A 201 11.50 -0.91 -18.08
C TRP A 201 10.98 0.27 -17.22
N LEU A 202 11.26 0.28 -15.92
CA LEU A 202 10.80 1.30 -14.99
C LEU A 202 11.34 2.68 -15.36
N GLU A 203 12.64 2.77 -15.68
CA GLU A 203 13.28 4.01 -16.16
C GLU A 203 12.58 4.51 -17.42
N LYS A 204 12.26 3.63 -18.37
CA LYS A 204 11.55 4.01 -19.60
C LYS A 204 10.12 4.50 -19.33
N GLU A 205 9.36 3.81 -18.47
CA GLU A 205 7.99 4.21 -18.14
C GLU A 205 7.96 5.57 -17.45
N LEU A 206 8.85 5.81 -16.48
CA LEU A 206 8.93 7.09 -15.77
C LEU A 206 9.37 8.23 -16.70
N ASN A 207 10.45 8.03 -17.49
CA ASN A 207 10.97 9.03 -18.41
C ASN A 207 9.99 9.44 -19.52
N SER A 208 9.07 8.53 -19.88
CA SER A 208 8.07 8.78 -20.94
C SER A 208 6.71 9.21 -20.40
N SER A 209 6.50 9.15 -19.08
CA SER A 209 5.22 9.46 -18.46
C SER A 209 4.84 10.92 -18.63
N LYS A 210 3.59 11.14 -19.04
CA LYS A 210 2.96 12.46 -19.09
C LYS A 210 1.85 12.61 -18.05
N ALA A 211 1.63 11.58 -17.24
CA ALA A 211 0.61 11.58 -16.22
C ALA A 211 0.82 12.74 -15.23
N ASP A 212 -0.27 13.20 -14.64
CA ASP A 212 -0.24 14.20 -13.57
C ASP A 212 0.18 13.57 -12.24
N PHE A 213 -0.15 12.28 -12.05
CA PHE A 213 0.27 11.47 -10.91
C PHE A 213 0.82 10.11 -11.39
N ASN A 214 1.87 9.66 -10.73
CA ASN A 214 2.53 8.38 -11.01
C ASN A 214 2.58 7.55 -9.71
N ILE A 215 1.82 6.47 -9.68
CA ILE A 215 1.72 5.59 -8.51
C ILE A 215 2.61 4.38 -8.74
N ILE A 216 3.63 4.21 -7.91
CA ILE A 216 4.53 3.04 -7.95
C ILE A 216 4.05 2.05 -6.89
N VAL A 217 3.75 0.82 -7.29
CA VAL A 217 3.27 -0.23 -6.37
C VAL A 217 4.43 -1.19 -6.11
N SER A 218 4.93 -1.21 -4.89
CA SER A 218 5.91 -2.17 -4.37
C SER A 218 5.18 -3.18 -3.47
N SER A 219 5.62 -4.44 -3.43
CA SER A 219 5.02 -5.38 -2.47
C SER A 219 5.55 -5.19 -1.06
N ILE A 220 6.84 -4.85 -0.94
CA ILE A 220 7.54 -4.60 0.34
C ILE A 220 7.73 -3.10 0.60
N GLN A 221 7.96 -2.72 1.87
CA GLN A 221 8.22 -1.32 2.26
C GLN A 221 9.44 -0.73 1.57
N PHE A 222 9.33 0.54 1.16
CA PHE A 222 10.42 1.26 0.50
C PHE A 222 11.23 2.14 1.46
N LEU A 223 10.56 2.96 2.27
CA LEU A 223 11.23 3.96 3.14
C LEU A 223 11.44 3.48 4.59
N SER A 224 10.56 2.62 5.10
CA SER A 224 10.70 2.06 6.44
C SER A 224 11.62 0.85 6.36
N ASP A 225 12.83 0.97 6.92
CA ASP A 225 13.89 -0.03 6.74
C ASP A 225 14.61 -0.49 8.03
N GLN A 226 14.25 0.06 9.19
CA GLN A 226 14.94 -0.23 10.46
C GLN A 226 14.22 -1.27 11.33
N HIS A 227 13.18 -1.92 10.80
CA HIS A 227 12.42 -2.95 11.51
C HIS A 227 13.09 -4.35 11.48
N GLY A 228 14.11 -4.55 10.64
CA GLY A 228 14.90 -5.80 10.63
C GLY A 228 14.25 -6.98 9.92
N PHE A 229 13.16 -6.74 9.19
CA PHE A 229 12.53 -7.70 8.28
C PHE A 229 12.84 -7.30 6.83
N GLU A 230 12.18 -7.93 5.87
CA GLU A 230 12.39 -7.62 4.47
C GLU A 230 11.87 -6.23 4.11
N THR A 231 12.64 -5.52 3.29
CA THR A 231 12.42 -4.15 2.86
C THR A 231 13.37 -3.82 1.71
N TRP A 232 13.09 -2.77 0.94
CA TRP A 232 14.07 -2.25 -0.02
C TRP A 232 15.39 -1.87 0.64
N GLY A 233 15.37 -1.43 1.90
CA GLY A 233 16.58 -1.08 2.66
C GLY A 233 17.55 -2.25 2.90
N ASN A 234 17.16 -3.50 2.60
CA ASN A 234 18.12 -4.61 2.52
C ASN A 234 19.12 -4.44 1.36
N PHE A 235 18.77 -3.64 0.34
CA PHE A 235 19.59 -3.29 -0.83
C PHE A 235 19.73 -1.76 -0.93
N PRO A 236 20.57 -1.13 -0.11
CA PRO A 236 20.59 0.34 0.03
C PRO A 236 20.90 1.09 -1.28
N HIS A 237 21.69 0.52 -2.18
CA HIS A 237 21.95 1.11 -3.50
C HIS A 237 20.73 1.08 -4.43
N GLU A 238 19.81 0.12 -4.26
CA GLU A 238 18.55 0.07 -5.02
C GLU A 238 17.56 1.13 -4.52
N VAL A 239 17.58 1.45 -3.22
CA VAL A 239 16.84 2.60 -2.64
C VAL A 239 17.33 3.91 -3.25
N ASP A 240 18.65 4.12 -3.28
CA ASP A 240 19.26 5.29 -3.89
C ASP A 240 18.95 5.36 -5.39
N ARG A 241 19.03 4.23 -6.09
CA ARG A 241 18.69 4.14 -7.52
C ARG A 241 17.24 4.52 -7.75
N LEU A 242 16.27 4.03 -6.97
CA LEU A 242 14.86 4.38 -7.18
C LEU A 242 14.62 5.88 -6.96
N LYS A 243 15.16 6.45 -5.88
CA LYS A 243 15.06 7.90 -5.60
C LYS A 243 15.63 8.73 -6.75
N LYS A 244 16.80 8.35 -7.26
CA LYS A 244 17.47 9.01 -8.39
C LYS A 244 16.68 8.85 -9.69
N THR A 245 16.21 7.65 -10.00
CA THR A 245 15.39 7.40 -11.20
C THR A 245 14.12 8.24 -11.18
N ILE A 246 13.45 8.34 -10.02
CA ILE A 246 12.27 9.19 -9.85
C ILE A 246 12.64 10.66 -10.10
N SER A 247 13.66 11.19 -9.42
CA SER A 247 13.98 12.62 -9.51
C SER A 247 14.51 13.04 -10.88
N GLU A 248 15.26 12.17 -11.58
CA GLU A 248 15.80 12.46 -12.92
C GLU A 248 14.78 12.30 -14.05
N SER A 249 13.71 11.52 -13.82
CA SER A 249 12.71 11.23 -14.87
C SER A 249 11.83 12.42 -15.26
N GLY A 250 11.65 13.39 -14.36
CA GLY A 250 10.66 14.46 -14.50
C GLY A 250 9.22 14.00 -14.31
N ALA A 251 8.99 12.76 -13.87
CA ALA A 251 7.66 12.27 -13.52
C ALA A 251 7.04 13.12 -12.39
N ARG A 252 5.73 13.36 -12.49
CA ARG A 252 5.00 14.25 -11.60
C ARG A 252 4.15 13.45 -10.63
N GLY A 253 3.92 14.01 -9.44
CA GLY A 253 2.99 13.42 -8.47
C GLY A 253 3.35 11.98 -8.11
N VAL A 254 4.63 11.70 -7.85
CA VAL A 254 5.11 10.33 -7.60
C VAL A 254 4.78 9.91 -6.16
N ILE A 255 4.12 8.77 -6.01
CA ILE A 255 3.73 8.16 -4.73
C ILE A 255 4.08 6.68 -4.78
N ILE A 256 4.63 6.15 -3.69
CA ILE A 256 4.90 4.71 -3.53
C ILE A 256 3.82 4.11 -2.63
N LEU A 257 3.29 2.96 -3.04
CA LEU A 257 2.43 2.09 -2.24
C LEU A 257 3.23 0.85 -1.85
N SER A 258 3.08 0.38 -0.61
CA SER A 258 3.78 -0.81 -0.10
C SER A 258 2.94 -1.70 0.82
N GLY A 259 3.42 -2.92 1.08
CA GLY A 259 2.73 -3.99 1.82
C GLY A 259 3.60 -4.73 2.85
N ASP A 260 3.49 -6.07 2.90
CA ASP A 260 4.25 -7.06 3.72
C ASP A 260 4.06 -7.02 5.25
N ARG A 261 4.01 -5.84 5.85
CA ARG A 261 4.34 -5.68 7.28
C ARG A 261 3.27 -5.98 8.31
N HIS A 262 2.05 -6.28 7.89
CA HIS A 262 0.88 -6.47 8.76
C HIS A 262 0.56 -5.24 9.62
N ILE A 263 0.98 -4.06 9.17
CA ILE A 263 0.61 -2.74 9.68
C ILE A 263 0.33 -1.79 8.51
N SER A 264 -0.34 -0.67 8.79
CA SER A 264 -0.38 0.47 7.86
C SER A 264 0.35 1.66 8.47
N GLU A 265 1.17 2.35 7.68
CA GLU A 265 1.85 3.58 8.09
C GLU A 265 2.15 4.48 6.87
N PHE A 266 2.38 5.76 7.13
CA PHE A 266 2.93 6.68 6.14
C PHE A 266 4.41 6.92 6.46
N SER A 267 5.24 6.91 5.44
CA SER A 267 6.62 7.37 5.49
C SER A 267 6.86 8.46 4.44
N GLY A 268 7.73 9.40 4.73
CA GLY A 268 8.12 10.43 3.78
C GLY A 268 9.59 10.81 3.88
N THR A 269 10.16 11.21 2.76
CA THR A 269 11.52 11.74 2.68
C THR A 269 11.63 12.83 1.63
N GLU A 270 12.48 13.81 1.87
CA GLU A 270 12.92 14.73 0.83
C GLU A 270 13.88 14.00 -0.12
N VAL A 271 13.78 14.28 -1.42
CA VAL A 271 14.66 13.75 -2.45
C VAL A 271 15.18 14.91 -3.29
N GLU A 272 16.50 14.99 -3.47
CA GLU A 272 17.10 16.04 -4.31
C GLU A 272 16.54 15.98 -5.74
N GLY A 273 16.04 17.11 -6.22
CA GLY A 273 15.40 17.24 -7.53
C GLY A 273 13.87 17.19 -7.49
N LEU A 274 13.25 16.72 -6.40
CA LEU A 274 11.80 16.82 -6.20
C LEU A 274 11.43 18.10 -5.45
N ASN A 275 10.30 18.70 -5.81
CA ASN A 275 9.73 19.86 -5.14
C ASN A 275 8.66 19.49 -4.10
N TYR A 276 8.54 18.20 -3.79
CA TYR A 276 7.60 17.61 -2.85
C TYR A 276 8.28 16.40 -2.17
N PRO A 277 7.87 16.03 -0.95
CA PRO A 277 8.37 14.82 -0.31
C PRO A 277 7.90 13.57 -1.07
N LEU A 278 8.79 12.61 -1.24
CA LEU A 278 8.42 11.28 -1.73
C LEU A 278 7.73 10.53 -0.59
N ILE A 279 6.47 10.16 -0.82
CA ILE A 279 5.64 9.42 0.15
C ILE A 279 5.66 7.93 -0.19
N ASP A 280 5.83 7.11 0.85
CA ASP A 280 5.60 5.67 0.85
C ASP A 280 4.42 5.37 1.79
N PHE A 281 3.31 4.95 1.21
CA PHE A 281 2.10 4.56 1.93
C PHE A 281 2.01 3.04 2.02
N THR A 282 2.33 2.51 3.20
CA THR A 282 2.15 1.09 3.49
C THR A 282 0.71 0.81 3.91
N SER A 283 0.04 -0.14 3.25
CA SER A 283 -1.22 -0.73 3.72
C SER A 283 -1.16 -2.25 3.67
N SER A 284 -0.91 -2.85 4.84
CA SER A 284 -0.70 -4.28 4.99
C SER A 284 -1.46 -4.78 6.21
N GLY A 285 -2.50 -5.59 5.98
CA GLY A 285 -3.25 -6.20 7.08
C GLY A 285 -4.75 -6.32 6.84
N LEU A 286 -5.14 -6.79 5.67
CA LEU A 286 -6.56 -6.94 5.31
C LEU A 286 -7.28 -7.98 6.18
N THR A 287 -6.59 -9.08 6.52
CA THR A 287 -7.19 -10.18 7.28
C THR A 287 -6.60 -10.36 8.67
N HIS A 288 -5.33 -9.98 8.85
CA HIS A 288 -4.59 -10.10 10.09
C HIS A 288 -3.56 -8.98 10.18
N VAL A 289 -3.15 -8.66 11.41
CA VAL A 289 -2.25 -7.54 11.71
C VAL A 289 -1.21 -7.97 12.72
N TYR A 290 -0.13 -7.21 12.84
CA TYR A 290 0.83 -7.35 13.92
C TYR A 290 0.24 -6.81 15.23
N SER A 291 -0.68 -7.58 15.83
CA SER A 291 -1.50 -7.13 16.97
C SER A 291 -0.70 -6.83 18.25
N SER A 292 0.54 -7.33 18.35
CA SER A 292 1.45 -7.04 19.46
C SER A 292 2.48 -5.95 19.11
N PHE A 293 2.26 -5.18 18.05
CA PHE A 293 3.13 -4.07 17.67
C PHE A 293 3.34 -3.12 18.86
N SER A 294 4.60 -2.95 19.24
CA SER A 294 5.02 -2.08 20.35
C SER A 294 5.91 -0.93 19.89
N GLY A 295 6.07 -0.75 18.58
CA GLY A 295 6.93 0.27 17.97
C GLY A 295 8.10 -0.34 17.19
N GLU A 296 8.36 0.24 16.02
CA GLU A 296 9.53 -0.02 15.17
C GLU A 296 10.16 1.32 14.79
N PRO A 297 11.50 1.46 14.77
CA PRO A 297 12.15 2.68 14.31
C PRO A 297 11.83 2.92 12.83
N ASN A 298 11.41 4.15 12.51
CA ASN A 298 11.22 4.62 11.15
C ASN A 298 11.47 6.14 11.16
N PRO A 299 12.66 6.60 10.76
CA PRO A 299 13.00 8.03 10.76
C PRO A 299 12.12 8.89 9.85
N GLY A 300 11.50 8.28 8.83
CA GLY A 300 10.61 8.95 7.88
C GLY A 300 9.14 8.89 8.25
N ARG A 301 8.76 8.31 9.41
CA ARG A 301 7.35 8.11 9.77
C ARG A 301 6.58 9.43 9.84
N ILE A 302 5.40 9.44 9.23
CA ILE A 302 4.43 10.54 9.30
C ILE A 302 3.19 10.04 10.04
N GLY A 303 2.91 10.62 11.20
CA GLY A 303 1.77 10.24 12.03
C GLY A 303 1.99 8.92 12.77
N GLU A 304 0.88 8.22 13.06
CA GLU A 304 0.87 7.00 13.88
C GLU A 304 0.76 5.72 13.03
N VAL A 305 1.30 4.63 13.56
CA VAL A 305 1.14 3.29 12.96
C VAL A 305 -0.26 2.76 13.26
N VAL A 306 -0.89 2.16 12.25
CA VAL A 306 -2.15 1.45 12.37
C VAL A 306 -1.88 -0.05 12.38
N ALA A 307 -1.99 -0.67 13.55
CA ALA A 307 -1.96 -2.13 13.74
C ALA A 307 -3.38 -2.70 13.93
N ILE A 308 -4.30 -2.28 13.07
CA ILE A 308 -5.72 -2.66 13.01
C ILE A 308 -6.02 -3.01 11.56
N LYS A 309 -6.91 -3.97 11.31
CA LYS A 309 -7.25 -4.35 9.93
C LYS A 309 -7.76 -3.14 9.17
N SER A 310 -7.13 -2.87 8.03
CA SER A 310 -7.44 -1.72 7.20
C SER A 310 -6.96 -1.92 5.77
N PHE A 311 -7.49 -1.10 4.86
CA PHE A 311 -6.97 -0.90 3.52
C PHE A 311 -6.62 0.58 3.31
N GLY A 312 -5.80 0.86 2.31
CA GLY A 312 -5.41 2.20 1.93
C GLY A 312 -6.33 2.77 0.86
N LEU A 313 -6.60 4.07 0.96
CA LEU A 313 -7.43 4.82 0.01
C LEU A 313 -6.69 6.08 -0.40
N LEU A 314 -6.62 6.36 -1.70
CA LEU A 314 -6.09 7.59 -2.27
C LEU A 314 -7.19 8.29 -3.04
N ARG A 315 -7.42 9.57 -2.76
CA ARG A 315 -8.31 10.45 -3.52
C ARG A 315 -7.47 11.52 -4.19
N ILE A 316 -7.36 11.42 -5.52
CA ILE A 316 -6.57 12.31 -6.34
C ILE A 316 -7.44 13.48 -6.78
N HIS A 317 -6.94 14.70 -6.62
CA HIS A 317 -7.59 15.94 -7.04
C HIS A 317 -6.68 16.68 -8.03
N PHE A 318 -6.97 16.58 -9.32
CA PHE A 318 -6.09 17.07 -10.38
C PHE A 318 -5.94 18.60 -10.34
N ASN A 319 -7.05 19.32 -10.14
CA ASN A 319 -7.05 20.78 -10.17
C ASN A 319 -6.19 21.41 -9.07
N SER A 320 -6.20 20.84 -7.87
CA SER A 320 -5.40 21.30 -6.72
C SER A 320 -4.06 20.58 -6.61
N ARG A 321 -3.76 19.64 -7.52
CA ARG A 321 -2.58 18.75 -7.46
C ARG A 321 -2.38 18.14 -6.08
N LYS A 322 -3.46 17.60 -5.53
CA LYS A 322 -3.48 17.11 -4.15
C LYS A 322 -3.90 15.65 -4.13
N VAL A 323 -3.32 14.87 -3.23
CA VAL A 323 -3.79 13.52 -2.91
C VAL A 323 -4.15 13.47 -1.43
N GLU A 324 -5.38 13.07 -1.14
CA GLU A 324 -5.81 12.71 0.21
C GLU A 324 -5.64 11.19 0.35
N MET A 325 -4.89 10.77 1.37
CA MET A 325 -4.57 9.36 1.63
C MET A 325 -5.15 8.98 2.99
N GLU A 326 -5.87 7.87 3.05
CA GLU A 326 -6.58 7.43 4.25
C GLU A 326 -6.34 5.93 4.50
N MET A 327 -6.20 5.55 5.76
CA MET A 327 -6.27 4.16 6.21
C MET A 327 -7.68 3.88 6.70
N ILE A 328 -8.44 3.08 5.96
CA ILE A 328 -9.84 2.79 6.24
C ILE A 328 -9.95 1.42 6.90
N GLY A 329 -10.50 1.39 8.11
CA GLY A 329 -10.89 0.16 8.79
C GLY A 329 -12.38 -0.14 8.63
N ASP A 330 -12.81 -1.19 9.34
CA ASP A 330 -14.19 -1.68 9.39
C ASP A 330 -15.22 -0.56 9.69
N ASP A 331 -16.42 -0.70 9.15
CA ASP A 331 -17.52 0.28 9.16
C ASP A 331 -17.17 1.65 8.54
N GLY A 332 -16.13 1.70 7.70
CA GLY A 332 -15.64 2.91 7.03
C GLY A 332 -14.93 3.88 7.98
N LYS A 333 -14.34 3.37 9.05
CA LYS A 333 -13.63 4.20 10.04
C LYS A 333 -12.27 4.65 9.48
N VAL A 334 -12.07 5.97 9.35
CA VAL A 334 -10.75 6.54 9.06
C VAL A 334 -9.85 6.39 10.30
N LEU A 335 -8.81 5.58 10.19
CA LEU A 335 -7.87 5.26 11.29
C LEU A 335 -6.68 6.21 11.31
N ASN A 336 -6.22 6.63 10.12
CA ASN A 336 -5.20 7.65 9.94
C ASN A 336 -5.37 8.30 8.55
N GLN A 337 -4.84 9.50 8.35
CA GLN A 337 -4.93 10.24 7.10
C GLN A 337 -3.74 11.17 6.87
N LEU A 338 -3.41 11.39 5.61
CA LEU A 338 -2.38 12.33 5.16
C LEU A 338 -2.89 13.05 3.90
N SER A 339 -2.66 14.36 3.81
CA SER A 339 -2.95 15.13 2.60
C SER A 339 -1.65 15.74 2.09
N GLN A 340 -1.32 15.51 0.82
CA GLN A 340 -0.08 15.99 0.19
C GLN A 340 -0.39 16.75 -1.11
N GLU A 341 0.26 17.89 -1.30
CA GLU A 341 0.24 18.68 -2.54
C GLU A 341 1.52 18.41 -3.37
N TYR A 342 1.41 18.36 -4.70
CA TYR A 342 2.48 17.93 -5.62
C TYR A 342 2.84 18.99 -6.70
#